data_AF-A0A0D0CKS4-F1
#
_entry.id   AF-A0A0D0CKS4-F1
#
_cell.length_a   1.000
_cell.length_b   1.000
_cell.length_c   1.000
_cell.angle_alpha   90.00
_cell.angle_beta   90.00
_cell.angle_gamma   90.00
#
_symmetry.space_group_name_H-M   'P 1'
#
loop_
_entity.id
_entity.type
_entity.pdbx_description
1 polymer ?
#
loop_
_entity_poly.entity_id
_entity_poly.type
_entity_poly.pdbx_seq_one_letter_code
_entity_poly.pdbx_strand_id
1 'polypeptide(L)'
;AVYCIDLFSDPSGKFTKLLDLMLENDCGCMHLLCWIEPHAVEQVCEKITSEMDEVKRALAGDIKSITPESLLMWDVNPSIRSVINQNAPITGQILGALYQVPQGKA
;
A
#
# COMPACT_ATOMS: atom_id res chain seq x y z
N ALA A 1 11.77 -5.89 9.61
CA ALA A 1 12.13 -6.39 8.25
C ALA A 1 11.25 -7.59 7.84
N VAL A 2 9.93 -7.56 8.08
CA VAL A 2 9.05 -8.75 7.91
C VAL A 2 8.15 -8.67 6.66
N TYR A 3 8.28 -7.63 5.84
CA TYR A 3 7.38 -7.43 4.68
C TYR A 3 8.03 -7.65 3.30
N CYS A 4 9.33 -7.98 3.21
CA CYS A 4 10.04 -8.09 1.92
C CYS A 4 10.23 -9.52 1.40
N ILE A 5 9.85 -10.56 2.13
CA ILE A 5 10.23 -11.94 1.77
C ILE A 5 9.20 -12.61 0.85
N ASP A 6 7.93 -12.17 0.84
CA ASP A 6 6.89 -12.73 -0.04
C ASP A 6 7.01 -12.27 -1.50
N LEU A 7 7.98 -11.39 -1.81
CA LEU A 7 8.29 -10.94 -3.16
C LEU A 7 8.81 -12.05 -4.07
N PHE A 8 9.30 -13.15 -3.50
CA PHE A 8 9.94 -14.22 -4.24
C PHE A 8 9.34 -15.55 -3.80
N SER A 9 8.41 -16.07 -4.61
CA SER A 9 7.94 -17.46 -4.44
C SER A 9 9.11 -18.42 -4.66
N ASP A 10 9.77 -18.82 -3.58
CA ASP A 10 10.83 -19.83 -3.60
C ASP A 10 10.35 -21.12 -2.91
N PRO A 11 9.82 -22.09 -3.67
CA PRO A 11 9.37 -23.35 -3.11
C PRO A 11 10.52 -24.17 -2.47
N SER A 12 11.78 -23.80 -2.70
CA SER A 12 12.95 -24.43 -2.09
C SER A 12 13.42 -23.76 -0.79
N GLY A 13 12.97 -22.53 -0.51
CA GLY A 13 13.39 -21.69 0.61
C GLY A 13 14.89 -21.35 0.67
N LYS A 14 15.67 -21.72 -0.36
CA LYS A 14 17.12 -21.47 -0.43
C LYS A 14 17.43 -20.01 -0.72
N PHE A 15 16.63 -19.38 -1.57
CA PHE A 15 16.73 -17.97 -1.89
C PHE A 15 16.40 -17.12 -0.66
N THR A 16 15.33 -17.44 0.07
CA THR A 16 15.00 -16.79 1.34
C THR A 16 16.17 -16.86 2.32
N LYS A 17 16.77 -18.05 2.49
CA LYS A 17 17.97 -18.21 3.34
C LYS A 17 19.17 -17.39 2.88
N LEU A 18 19.37 -17.25 1.56
CA LEU A 18 20.44 -16.40 1.03
C LEU A 18 20.18 -14.93 1.36
N LEU A 19 18.93 -14.47 1.22
CA LEU A 19 18.54 -13.11 1.58
C LEU A 19 18.74 -12.86 3.08
N ASP A 20 18.36 -13.81 3.93
CA ASP A 20 18.57 -13.73 5.38
C ASP A 20 20.06 -13.58 5.72
N LEU A 21 20.93 -14.40 5.09
CA LEU A 21 22.38 -14.30 5.26
C LEU A 21 22.96 -12.96 4.76
N MET A 22 22.38 -12.38 3.71
CA MET A 22 22.78 -11.05 3.24
C MET A 22 22.34 -9.96 4.21
N LEU A 23 21.16 -10.08 4.83
CA LEU A 23 20.67 -9.12 5.83
C LEU A 23 21.49 -9.14 7.13
N GLU A 24 22.03 -10.30 7.52
CA GLU A 24 22.89 -10.45 8.72
C GLU A 24 24.26 -9.78 8.57
N ASN A 25 24.69 -9.46 7.34
CA ASN A 25 25.96 -8.79 7.05
C ASN A 25 25.71 -7.32 6.67
N ASP A 26 26.29 -6.36 7.38
CA ASP A 26 26.10 -4.91 7.12
C ASP A 26 26.32 -4.52 5.64
N CYS A 27 27.35 -5.08 5.00
CA CYS A 27 27.65 -4.83 3.59
C CYS A 27 26.62 -5.51 2.66
N GLY A 28 26.25 -6.75 2.99
CA GLY A 28 25.22 -7.50 2.27
C GLY A 28 23.85 -6.82 2.34
N CYS A 29 23.50 -6.28 3.51
CA CYS A 29 22.27 -5.58 3.79
C CYS A 29 22.16 -4.31 2.95
N MET A 30 23.21 -3.49 2.92
CA MET A 30 23.25 -2.29 2.06
C MET A 30 23.04 -2.64 0.58
N HIS A 31 23.76 -3.64 0.06
CA HIS A 31 23.61 -4.05 -1.34
C HIS A 31 22.22 -4.62 -1.64
N LEU A 32 21.67 -5.41 -0.72
CA LEU A 32 20.34 -5.98 -0.86
C LEU A 32 19.26 -4.90 -0.85
N LEU A 33 19.37 -3.92 0.05
CA LEU A 33 18.44 -2.78 0.12
C LEU A 33 18.51 -1.94 -1.16
N CYS A 34 19.70 -1.59 -1.65
CA CYS A 34 19.83 -0.85 -2.91
C CYS A 34 19.28 -1.63 -4.11
N TRP A 35 19.38 -2.95 -4.10
CA TRP A 35 18.85 -3.79 -5.17
C TRP A 35 17.33 -3.92 -5.13
N ILE A 36 16.74 -4.08 -3.93
CA ILE A 36 15.29 -4.30 -3.79
C ILE A 36 14.49 -3.00 -3.85
N GLU A 37 15.08 -1.88 -3.46
CA GLU A 37 14.42 -0.57 -3.39
C GLU A 37 13.64 -0.18 -4.65
N PRO A 38 14.22 -0.17 -5.87
CA PRO A 38 13.48 0.23 -7.06
C PRO A 38 12.26 -0.65 -7.32
N HIS A 39 12.37 -1.96 -7.08
CA HIS A 39 11.29 -2.93 -7.28
C HIS A 39 10.19 -2.81 -6.22
N ALA A 40 10.59 -2.54 -4.97
CA ALA A 40 9.65 -2.28 -3.88
C ALA A 40 8.86 -0.99 -4.14
N VAL A 41 9.53 0.08 -4.60
CA VAL A 41 8.88 1.35 -4.96
C VAL A 41 7.91 1.16 -6.11
N GLU A 42 8.31 0.46 -7.18
CA GLU A 42 7.46 0.16 -8.32
C GLU A 42 6.18 -0.57 -7.89
N GLN A 43 6.31 -1.66 -7.12
CA GLN A 43 5.15 -2.44 -6.67
C GLN A 43 4.24 -1.68 -5.73
N VAL A 44 4.79 -0.87 -4.82
CA VAL A 44 3.98 0.00 -3.96
C VAL A 44 3.20 1.01 -4.81
N CYS A 45 3.84 1.63 -5.79
CA CYS A 45 3.20 2.58 -6.70
C CYS A 45 2.10 1.92 -7.55
N GLU A 46 2.36 0.74 -8.10
CA GLU A 46 1.36 -0.05 -8.84
C GLU A 46 0.16 -0.39 -7.95
N LYS A 47 0.42 -0.83 -6.71
CA LYS A 47 -0.64 -1.19 -5.79
C LYS A 47 -1.49 0.01 -5.38
N ILE A 48 -0.87 1.15 -5.05
CA ILE A 48 -1.58 2.40 -4.77
C ILE A 48 -2.42 2.81 -5.97
N THR A 49 -1.87 2.76 -7.18
CA THR A 49 -2.60 3.13 -8.40
C THR A 49 -3.82 2.24 -8.61
N SER A 50 -3.65 0.92 -8.46
CA SER A 50 -4.74 -0.04 -8.57
C SER A 50 -5.83 0.18 -7.52
N GLU A 51 -5.47 0.43 -6.27
CA GLU A 51 -6.43 0.74 -5.19
C GLU A 51 -7.18 2.05 -5.47
N MET A 52 -6.49 3.09 -5.94
CA MET A 52 -7.13 4.35 -6.29
C MET A 52 -8.09 4.22 -7.47
N ASP A 53 -7.82 3.33 -8.42
CA ASP A 53 -8.76 3.01 -9.50
C ASP A 53 -9.97 2.20 -9.02
N GLU A 54 -9.83 1.38 -7.98
CA GLU A 54 -10.95 0.73 -7.30
C GLU A 54 -11.83 1.75 -6.57
N VAL A 55 -11.22 2.68 -5.83
CA VAL A 55 -11.94 3.80 -5.18
C VAL A 55 -12.73 4.61 -6.19
N LYS A 56 -12.12 4.98 -7.34
CA LYS A 56 -12.82 5.71 -8.41
C LYS A 56 -14.01 4.92 -8.94
N ARG A 57 -13.85 3.61 -9.18
CA ARG A 57 -14.93 2.75 -9.68
C ARG A 57 -16.07 2.62 -8.69
N ALA A 58 -15.76 2.41 -7.41
CA ALA A 58 -16.74 2.31 -6.34
C ALA A 58 -17.53 3.61 -6.19
N LEU A 59 -16.84 4.75 -6.11
CA LEU A 59 -17.48 6.06 -6.00
C LEU A 59 -18.34 6.39 -7.23
N ALA A 60 -17.90 6.04 -8.43
CA ALA A 60 -18.70 6.20 -9.65
C ALA A 60 -19.96 5.31 -9.64
N GLY A 61 -19.89 4.12 -9.04
CA GLY A 61 -21.05 3.26 -8.80
C GLY A 61 -22.05 3.90 -7.84
N ASP A 62 -21.55 4.43 -6.73
CA ASP A 62 -22.37 5.09 -5.71
C ASP A 62 -23.08 6.33 -6.28
N ILE A 63 -22.37 7.15 -7.07
CA ILE A 63 -22.95 8.35 -7.70
C ILE A 63 -24.12 7.98 -8.62
N LYS A 64 -24.05 6.85 -9.34
CA LYS A 64 -25.14 6.39 -10.20
C LYS A 64 -26.38 5.93 -9.43
N SER A 65 -26.23 5.64 -8.13
CA SER A 65 -27.33 5.21 -7.25
C SER A 65 -28.01 6.36 -6.50
N ILE A 66 -27.50 7.60 -6.66
CA ILE A 66 -28.04 8.77 -5.97
C ILE A 66 -29.43 9.09 -6.51
N THR A 67 -30.41 9.10 -5.61
CA THR A 67 -31.74 9.64 -5.87
C THR A 67 -31.83 11.10 -5.39
N PRO A 68 -32.79 11.91 -5.90
CA PRO A 68 -33.01 13.27 -5.43
C PRO A 68 -33.23 13.38 -3.91
N GLU A 69 -33.88 12.39 -3.30
CA GLU A 69 -34.11 12.31 -1.85
C GLU A 69 -32.81 12.02 -1.10
N SER A 70 -31.90 11.25 -1.70
CA SER A 70 -30.60 10.94 -1.13
C SER A 70 -29.73 12.20 -1.02
N LEU A 71 -29.81 13.13 -1.99
CA LEU A 71 -29.06 14.40 -1.98
C LEU A 71 -29.40 15.31 -0.79
N LEU A 72 -30.63 15.25 -0.29
CA LEU A 72 -31.07 16.09 0.84
C LEU A 72 -30.49 15.61 2.18
N MET A 73 -30.10 14.33 2.26
CA MET A 73 -29.59 13.68 3.46
C MET A 73 -28.10 13.34 3.35
N TRP A 74 -27.45 13.67 2.24
CA TRP A 74 -26.14 13.12 1.91
C TRP A 74 -25.02 13.82 2.70
N ASP A 75 -24.62 13.23 3.82
CA ASP A 75 -23.29 13.47 4.35
C ASP A 75 -22.27 12.65 3.55
N VAL A 76 -21.51 13.37 2.73
CA VAL A 76 -20.55 12.82 1.78
C VAL A 76 -19.33 12.27 2.51
N ASN A 77 -18.98 12.82 3.68
CA ASN A 77 -17.72 12.51 4.36
C ASN A 77 -17.65 11.06 4.91
N PRO A 78 -18.68 10.54 5.60
CA PRO A 78 -18.69 9.14 6.05
C PRO A 78 -18.72 8.17 4.87
N SER A 79 -19.46 8.50 3.82
CA SER A 79 -19.64 7.68 2.62
C SER A 79 -18.31 7.51 1.87
N ILE A 80 -17.64 8.63 1.56
CA ILE A 80 -16.30 8.61 0.94
C ILE A 80 -15.30 7.87 1.81
N ARG A 81 -15.30 8.13 3.13
CA ARG A 81 -14.40 7.44 4.07
C ARG A 81 -14.62 5.92 4.05
N SER A 82 -15.87 5.47 4.01
CA SER A 82 -16.20 4.05 3.91
C SER A 82 -15.66 3.43 2.62
N VAL A 83 -15.87 4.10 1.48
CA VAL A 83 -15.38 3.63 0.17
C VAL A 83 -13.84 3.54 0.17
N ILE A 84 -13.15 4.56 0.67
CA ILE A 84 -11.69 4.57 0.74
C ILE A 84 -11.18 3.44 1.66
N ASN A 85 -11.78 3.26 2.84
CA ASN A 85 -11.35 2.21 3.77
C ASN A 85 -11.53 0.80 3.22
N GLN A 86 -12.54 0.58 2.37
CA GLN A 86 -12.82 -0.72 1.77
C GLN A 86 -11.95 -1.01 0.54
N ASN A 87 -11.63 0.01 -0.25
CA ASN A 87 -11.00 -0.16 -1.57
C ASN A 87 -9.52 0.29 -1.63
N ALA A 88 -9.02 0.98 -0.62
CA ALA A 88 -7.61 1.41 -0.54
C ALA A 88 -6.96 1.13 0.83
N PRO A 89 -7.02 -0.11 1.35
CA PRO A 89 -6.53 -0.44 2.68
C PRO A 89 -5.01 -0.30 2.80
N ILE A 90 -4.23 -0.65 1.77
CA ILE A 90 -2.77 -0.55 1.83
C ILE A 90 -2.34 0.91 1.77
N THR A 91 -2.96 1.70 0.90
CA THR A 91 -2.75 3.15 0.84
C THR A 91 -3.04 3.82 2.19
N GLY A 92 -4.13 3.42 2.86
CA GLY A 92 -4.47 3.89 4.20
C GLY A 92 -3.40 3.54 5.25
N GLN A 93 -2.85 2.32 5.20
CA GLN A 93 -1.78 1.88 6.09
C GLN A 93 -0.47 2.65 5.86
N ILE A 94 -0.09 2.87 4.59
CA ILE A 94 1.10 3.65 4.22
C ILE A 94 0.99 5.08 4.76
N LEU A 95 -0.14 5.74 4.50
CA LEU A 95 -0.38 7.10 5.00
C LEU A 95 -0.36 7.11 6.54
N GLY A 96 -1.03 6.17 7.19
CA GLY A 96 -1.03 6.05 8.65
C GLY A 96 0.38 5.91 9.23
N ALA A 97 1.25 5.11 8.60
CA ALA A 97 2.64 4.98 8.99
C ALA A 97 3.41 6.30 8.80
N LEU A 98 3.22 7.00 7.67
CA LEU A 98 3.88 8.29 7.40
C LEU A 98 3.48 9.41 8.39
N TYR A 99 2.23 9.39 8.88
CA TYR A 99 1.75 10.36 9.88
C TYR A 99 2.17 10.01 11.31
N GLN A 100 2.56 8.76 11.59
CA GLN A 100 3.09 8.33 12.89
C GLN A 100 4.60 8.53 13.03
N VAL A 101 5.33 8.59 11.90
CA VAL A 101 6.73 8.99 11.89
C VAL A 101 6.79 10.49 12.18
N PRO A 102 7.49 10.95 13.24
CA PRO A 102 7.74 12.38 13.42
C PRO A 102 8.36 12.90 12.13
N GLN A 103 7.78 13.94 11.54
CA GLN A 103 8.35 14.65 10.40
C GLN A 103 9.67 15.31 10.85
N GLY A 104 10.71 14.49 10.99
CA GLY A 104 12.04 14.83 11.44
C GLY A 104 12.84 15.32 10.26
N LYS A 105 12.79 16.64 10.07
CA LYS A 105 13.80 17.52 9.47
C LYS A 105 14.80 16.85 8.51
N ALA A 106 14.58 17.03 7.22
CA ALA A 106 15.67 17.29 6.28
C ALA A 106 15.89 18.80 6.20
#